data_AF-A0A7S1RAJ1-F1
#
_entry.id   AF-A0A7S1RAJ1-F1
#
_cell.length_a   1.000
_cell.length_b   1.000
_cell.length_c   1.000
_cell.angle_alpha   90.00
_cell.angle_beta   90.00
_cell.angle_gamma   90.00
#
_symmetry.space_group_name_H-M   'P 1'
#
loop_
_entity.id
_entity.type
_entity.pdbx_description
1 polymer ?
#
loop_
_entity_poly.entity_id
_entity_poly.type
_entity_poly.pdbx_seq_one_letter_code
_entity_poly.pdbx_strand_id
1 'polypeptide(L)'
;ALATFMVACVGTPAVSKQCYNLSGEEYVTFDGMAKACAEAAGAPDPKIVHYDAKAVKVPEGFPKAFPFRGMHFFASIDKAKEDVPNWKPKYTLIDGLRSSYAQDYVARGFSTREVDYRTDDLILESAGATA
;
A
#
# COMPACT_ATOMS: atom_id res chain seq x y z
N ALA A 1 9.26 10.76 5.50
CA ALA A 1 9.02 10.55 6.95
C ALA A 1 9.99 9.52 7.55
N LEU A 2 10.12 8.33 6.93
CA LEU A 2 11.05 7.28 7.38
C LEU A 2 12.51 7.73 7.49
N ALA A 3 13.08 8.28 6.40
CA ALA A 3 14.47 8.75 6.41
C ALA A 3 14.73 9.82 7.48
N THR A 4 13.77 10.72 7.72
CA THR A 4 13.85 11.73 8.78
C THR A 4 13.92 11.09 10.17
N PHE A 5 13.16 10.03 10.43
CA PHE A 5 13.27 9.27 11.68
C PHE A 5 14.65 8.63 11.82
N MET A 6 15.13 7.97 10.77
CA MET A 6 16.46 7.33 10.78
C MET A 6 17.59 8.32 11.05
N VAL A 7 17.51 9.53 10.50
CA VAL A 7 18.47 10.60 10.80
C VAL A 7 18.36 11.03 12.27
N ALA A 8 17.14 11.18 12.81
CA ALA A 8 16.92 11.55 14.21
C ALA A 8 17.39 10.47 15.20
N CYS A 9 17.50 9.21 14.78
CA CYS A 9 18.09 8.14 15.57
C CYS A 9 19.60 8.30 15.80
N VAL A 10 20.31 8.99 14.90
CA VAL A 10 21.77 9.12 14.99
C VAL A 10 22.13 9.96 16.22
N GLY A 11 22.91 9.36 17.12
CA GLY A 11 23.35 10.04 18.35
C GLY A 11 22.29 10.14 19.45
N THR A 12 21.12 9.50 19.27
CA THR A 12 20.04 9.49 20.27
C THR A 12 20.09 8.19 21.08
N PRO A 13 20.54 8.20 22.35
CA PRO A 13 20.72 6.95 23.12
C PRO A 13 19.42 6.19 23.38
N ALA A 14 18.29 6.90 23.52
CA ALA A 14 16.98 6.31 23.80
C ALA A 14 16.53 5.31 22.72
N VAL A 15 16.94 5.50 21.47
CA VAL A 15 16.52 4.63 20.36
C VAL A 15 17.41 3.40 20.16
N SER A 16 18.50 3.28 20.94
CA SER A 16 19.44 2.19 20.81
C SER A 16 18.80 0.86 21.23
N LYS A 17 18.96 -0.17 20.39
CA LYS A 17 18.41 -1.52 20.61
C LYS A 17 16.88 -1.55 20.76
N GLN A 18 16.20 -0.56 20.21
CA GLN A 18 14.75 -0.48 20.19
C GLN A 18 14.18 -0.89 18.84
N CYS A 19 12.98 -1.45 18.85
CA CYS A 19 12.16 -1.65 17.67
C CYS A 19 11.05 -0.60 17.62
N TYR A 20 10.79 -0.06 16.42
CA TYR A 20 9.77 0.95 16.16
C TYR A 20 8.95 0.57 14.94
N ASN A 21 7.64 0.82 15.02
CA ASN A 21 6.81 0.90 13.83
C ASN A 21 6.86 2.32 13.30
N LEU A 22 6.95 2.45 11.98
CA LEU A 22 6.90 3.74 11.30
C LEU A 22 5.89 3.64 10.17
N SER A 23 4.77 4.31 10.35
CA SER A 23 3.66 4.38 9.39
C SER A 23 3.07 5.79 9.37
N GLY A 24 2.12 6.02 8.45
CA GLY A 24 1.18 7.13 8.58
C GLY A 24 0.21 6.91 9.74
N GLU A 25 -0.60 7.92 10.02
CA GLU A 25 -1.66 7.88 11.03
C GLU A 25 -3.02 7.43 10.46
N GLU A 26 -3.12 7.37 9.14
CA GLU A 26 -4.35 7.04 8.42
C GLU A 26 -4.49 5.52 8.25
N TYR A 27 -5.75 5.07 8.26
CA TYR A 27 -6.12 3.70 7.99
C TYR A 27 -6.94 3.65 6.71
N VAL A 28 -6.76 2.59 5.92
CA VAL A 28 -7.44 2.46 4.63
C VAL A 28 -7.88 1.01 4.42
N THR A 29 -9.06 0.83 3.85
CA THR A 29 -9.55 -0.47 3.38
C THR A 29 -8.93 -0.79 2.02
N PHE A 30 -9.10 -2.02 1.52
CA PHE A 30 -8.67 -2.35 0.16
C PHE A 30 -9.41 -1.52 -0.90
N ASP A 31 -10.73 -1.34 -0.76
CA ASP A 31 -11.53 -0.45 -1.61
C ASP A 31 -11.02 0.99 -1.56
N GLY A 32 -10.72 1.50 -0.36
CA GLY A 32 -10.18 2.84 -0.17
C GLY A 32 -8.81 3.01 -0.82
N MET A 33 -7.95 1.99 -0.76
CA MET A 33 -6.65 2.00 -1.41
C MET A 33 -6.79 2.03 -2.93
N ALA A 34 -7.68 1.22 -3.50
CA ALA A 34 -7.93 1.23 -4.94
C ALA A 34 -8.41 2.60 -5.44
N LYS A 35 -9.35 3.23 -4.72
CA LYS A 35 -9.83 4.59 -5.02
C LYS A 35 -8.73 5.65 -4.87
N ALA A 36 -7.95 5.60 -3.80
CA ALA A 36 -6.83 6.53 -3.59
C ALA A 36 -5.75 6.41 -4.67
N CYS A 37 -5.47 5.19 -5.15
CA CYS A 37 -4.56 4.97 -6.28
C CYS A 37 -5.12 5.58 -7.58
N ALA A 38 -6.42 5.41 -7.86
CA ALA A 38 -7.06 6.00 -9.04
C ALA A 38 -6.99 7.53 -8.98
N GLU A 39 -7.33 8.12 -7.83
CA GLU A 39 -7.22 9.57 -7.61
C GLU A 39 -5.77 10.05 -7.80
N ALA A 40 -4.79 9.36 -7.23
CA ALA A 40 -3.37 9.71 -7.35
C ALA A 40 -2.87 9.65 -8.81
N ALA A 41 -3.42 8.75 -9.62
CA ALA A 41 -3.11 8.61 -11.03
C ALA A 41 -3.93 9.54 -11.95
N GLY A 42 -4.91 10.29 -11.41
CA GLY A 42 -5.86 11.07 -12.22
C GLY A 42 -6.79 10.20 -13.06
N ALA A 43 -7.02 8.96 -12.65
CA ALA A 43 -7.92 8.00 -13.29
C ALA A 43 -9.35 8.12 -12.72
N PRO A 44 -10.38 7.69 -13.48
CA PRO A 44 -11.74 7.61 -12.95
C PRO A 44 -11.84 6.61 -11.79
N ASP A 45 -12.87 6.77 -10.96
CA ASP A 45 -13.18 5.84 -9.88
C ASP A 45 -13.26 4.39 -10.39
N PRO A 46 -12.56 3.45 -9.75
CA PRO A 46 -12.56 2.06 -10.19
C PRO A 46 -13.88 1.38 -9.85
N LYS A 47 -14.32 0.48 -10.74
CA LYS A 47 -15.38 -0.49 -10.43
C LYS A 47 -14.81 -1.54 -9.48
N ILE A 48 -15.30 -1.56 -8.25
CA ILE A 48 -14.87 -2.54 -7.25
C ILE A 48 -15.72 -3.81 -7.36
N VAL A 49 -15.07 -4.96 -7.49
CA VAL A 49 -15.68 -6.29 -7.45
C VAL A 49 -15.14 -7.05 -6.25
N HIS A 50 -16.02 -7.47 -5.36
CA HIS A 50 -15.67 -8.28 -4.20
C HIS A 50 -15.82 -9.77 -4.54
N TYR A 51 -14.93 -10.59 -4.00
CA TYR A 51 -14.93 -12.03 -4.21
C TYR A 51 -14.35 -12.76 -2.99
N ASP A 52 -14.61 -14.07 -2.88
CA ASP A 52 -13.95 -14.92 -1.88
C ASP A 52 -12.62 -15.45 -2.43
N ALA A 53 -11.50 -14.92 -1.93
CA ALA A 53 -10.17 -15.34 -2.32
C ALA A 53 -9.90 -16.84 -2.08
N LYS A 54 -10.62 -17.49 -1.15
CA LYS A 54 -10.49 -18.94 -0.90
C LYS A 54 -11.20 -19.79 -1.95
N ALA A 55 -12.19 -19.23 -2.64
CA ALA A 55 -12.95 -19.93 -3.68
C ALA A 55 -12.22 -19.94 -5.03
N VAL A 56 -11.27 -19.01 -5.24
CA VAL A 56 -10.52 -18.88 -6.50
C VAL A 56 -9.36 -19.88 -6.53
N LYS A 57 -9.40 -20.80 -7.51
CA LYS A 57 -8.31 -21.74 -7.78
C LYS A 57 -7.35 -21.11 -8.79
N VAL A 58 -6.20 -20.65 -8.32
CA VAL A 58 -5.16 -20.06 -9.16
C VAL A 58 -4.26 -21.17 -9.73
N PRO A 59 -4.13 -21.30 -11.07
CA PRO A 59 -3.22 -22.26 -11.69
C PRO A 59 -1.75 -22.04 -11.31
N GLU A 60 -0.92 -23.07 -11.42
CA GLU A 60 0.53 -22.93 -11.23
C GLU A 60 1.12 -21.96 -12.27
N GLY A 61 2.02 -21.09 -11.83
CA GLY A 61 2.66 -20.08 -12.68
C GLY A 61 1.83 -18.81 -12.93
N PHE A 62 0.61 -18.72 -12.37
CA PHE A 62 -0.18 -17.49 -12.38
C PHE A 62 0.15 -16.62 -11.16
N PRO A 63 0.00 -15.29 -11.24
CA PRO A 63 0.07 -14.41 -10.07
C PRO A 63 -0.91 -14.86 -8.97
N LYS A 64 -0.56 -14.69 -7.70
CA LYS A 64 -1.45 -15.06 -6.59
C LYS A 64 -2.68 -14.14 -6.56
N ALA A 65 -3.83 -14.69 -6.16
CA ALA A 65 -5.08 -13.94 -5.98
C ALA A 65 -4.98 -12.95 -4.80
N PHE A 66 -5.54 -11.75 -4.96
CA PHE A 66 -5.54 -10.68 -3.95
C PHE A 66 -6.86 -10.65 -3.13
N PRO A 67 -6.84 -10.57 -1.79
CA PRO A 67 -5.70 -10.19 -0.97
C PRO A 67 -4.88 -11.39 -0.49
N PHE A 68 -3.56 -11.21 -0.43
CA PHE A 68 -2.66 -12.22 0.15
C PHE A 68 -2.89 -12.44 1.65
N ARG A 69 -3.45 -11.44 2.34
CA ARG A 69 -3.80 -11.49 3.76
C ARG A 69 -5.06 -10.66 4.01
N GLY A 70 -6.18 -11.33 4.30
CA GLY A 70 -7.46 -10.68 4.60
C GLY A 70 -7.64 -10.20 6.03
N MET A 71 -6.55 -9.90 6.75
CA MET A 71 -6.63 -9.42 8.15
C MET A 71 -6.26 -7.95 8.22
N HIS A 72 -6.91 -7.22 9.13
CA HIS A 72 -6.49 -5.86 9.47
C HIS A 72 -5.08 -5.88 10.06
N PHE A 73 -4.26 -4.92 9.64
CA PHE A 73 -2.91 -4.74 10.15
C PHE A 73 -2.71 -3.27 10.51
N PHE A 74 -2.49 -3.03 11.80
CA PHE A 74 -2.26 -1.70 12.35
C PHE A 74 -1.02 -1.75 13.23
N ALA A 75 -0.23 -0.69 13.18
CA ALA A 75 1.01 -0.58 13.93
C ALA A 75 1.06 0.79 14.60
N SER A 76 0.96 0.82 15.93
CA SER A 76 1.08 2.08 16.67
C SER A 76 2.48 2.66 16.49
N ILE A 77 2.53 3.97 16.24
CA ILE A 77 3.74 4.78 16.12
C ILE A 77 4.03 5.59 17.39
N ASP A 78 3.29 5.37 18.47
CA ASP A 78 3.35 6.21 19.68
C ASP A 78 4.74 6.16 20.31
N LYS A 79 5.34 4.96 20.40
CA LYS A 79 6.72 4.80 20.86
C LYS A 79 7.73 5.62 20.05
N ALA A 80 7.55 5.71 18.73
CA ALA A 80 8.44 6.49 17.88
C ALA A 80 8.29 8.00 18.14
N LYS A 81 7.06 8.47 18.43
CA LYS A 81 6.80 9.86 18.81
C LYS A 81 7.33 10.18 20.21
N GLU A 82 7.23 9.25 21.15
CA GLU A 82 7.72 9.42 22.53
C GLU A 82 9.25 9.51 22.56
N ASP A 83 9.94 8.55 21.94
CA ASP A 83 11.41 8.46 21.98
C ASP A 83 12.08 9.47 21.04
N VAL A 84 11.35 9.97 20.03
CA VAL A 84 11.82 10.98 19.06
C VAL A 84 10.78 12.10 18.90
N PRO A 85 10.64 13.01 19.89
CA PRO A 85 9.54 13.97 19.95
C PRO A 85 9.52 15.02 18.83
N ASN A 86 10.66 15.24 18.16
CA ASN A 86 10.73 16.14 17.01
C ASN A 86 10.32 15.47 15.69
N TRP A 87 10.04 14.16 15.71
CA TRP A 87 9.59 13.42 14.55
C TRP A 87 8.08 13.20 14.60
N LYS A 88 7.42 13.37 13.44
CA LYS A 88 6.05 12.95 13.19
C LYS A 88 5.87 12.60 11.72
N PRO A 89 4.87 11.77 11.36
CA PRO A 89 4.44 11.62 9.98
C PRO A 89 4.14 13.00 9.37
N LYS A 90 4.66 13.24 8.16
CA LYS A 90 4.56 14.54 7.46
C LYS A 90 3.59 14.51 6.29
N TYR A 91 3.41 13.34 5.69
CA TYR A 91 2.68 13.18 4.43
C TYR A 91 1.44 12.34 4.69
N THR A 92 0.35 12.70 4.03
CA THR A 92 -0.84 11.87 3.96
C THR A 92 -0.61 10.67 3.03
N LEU A 93 -1.47 9.67 3.11
CA LEU A 93 -1.48 8.54 2.20
C LEU A 93 -1.60 9.01 0.75
N ILE A 94 -2.53 9.93 0.47
CA ILE A 94 -2.77 10.39 -0.91
C ILE A 94 -1.59 11.19 -1.46
N ASP A 95 -0.94 12.04 -0.65
CA ASP A 95 0.27 12.76 -1.08
C ASP A 95 1.42 11.79 -1.38
N GLY A 96 1.57 10.76 -0.54
CA GLY A 96 2.54 9.68 -0.76
C GLY A 96 2.27 8.90 -2.05
N LEU A 97 1.01 8.56 -2.32
CA LEU A 97 0.61 7.86 -3.55
C LEU A 97 0.86 8.72 -4.80
N ARG A 98 0.50 10.00 -4.79
CA ARG A 98 0.77 10.93 -5.90
C ARG A 98 2.26 11.04 -6.19
N SER A 99 3.08 11.19 -5.13
CA SER A 99 4.53 11.25 -5.26
C SER A 99 5.10 9.95 -5.83
N SER A 100 4.69 8.80 -5.30
CA SER A 100 5.13 7.47 -5.76
C SER A 100 4.72 7.22 -7.22
N TYR A 101 3.49 7.57 -7.59
CA TYR A 101 3.01 7.41 -8.96
C TYR A 101 3.87 8.21 -9.95
N ALA A 102 4.11 9.49 -9.67
CA ALA A 102 4.86 10.36 -10.57
C ALA A 102 6.37 10.09 -10.57
N GLN A 103 6.98 10.01 -9.38
CA GLN A 103 8.44 9.99 -9.22
C GLN A 103 9.04 8.59 -9.30
N ASP A 104 8.25 7.54 -9.05
CA ASP A 104 8.72 6.16 -9.10
C ASP A 104 8.02 5.37 -10.22
N TYR A 105 6.69 5.26 -10.20
CA TYR A 105 5.97 4.36 -11.10
C TYR A 105 6.11 4.78 -12.58
N VAL A 106 5.72 6.02 -12.90
CA VAL A 106 5.81 6.59 -14.26
C VAL A 106 7.27 6.83 -14.66
N ALA A 107 8.08 7.44 -13.79
CA ALA A 107 9.47 7.77 -14.10
C ALA A 107 10.34 6.54 -14.43
N ARG A 108 10.01 5.37 -13.86
CA ARG A 108 10.71 4.09 -14.14
C ARG A 108 10.08 3.30 -15.29
N GLY A 109 9.11 3.90 -15.99
CA GLY A 109 8.42 3.32 -17.14
C GLY A 109 7.54 2.12 -16.79
N PHE A 110 7.04 2.01 -15.55
CA PHE A 110 6.13 0.91 -15.20
C PHE A 110 4.74 1.10 -15.79
N SER A 111 4.32 2.35 -16.02
CA SER A 111 3.02 2.68 -16.62
C SER A 111 2.87 2.22 -18.08
N THR A 112 3.97 1.86 -18.74
CA THR A 112 3.98 1.37 -20.13
C THR A 112 4.31 -0.11 -20.22
N ARG A 113 4.50 -0.81 -19.09
CA ARG A 113 4.74 -2.25 -19.10
C ARG A 113 3.43 -2.99 -19.23
N GLU A 114 3.45 -4.08 -19.97
CA GLU A 114 2.36 -5.04 -19.93
C GLU A 114 2.28 -5.65 -18.52
N VAL A 115 1.08 -5.67 -17.98
CA VAL A 115 0.76 -6.27 -16.69
C VAL A 115 0.05 -7.59 -16.96
N ASP A 116 0.44 -8.62 -16.21
CA ASP A 116 -0.16 -9.95 -16.29
C ASP A 116 -1.46 -9.99 -15.46
N TYR A 117 -2.60 -9.87 -16.14
CA TYR A 117 -3.93 -9.88 -15.54
C TYR A 117 -4.60 -11.26 -15.52
N ARG A 118 -3.87 -12.34 -15.86
CA ARG A 118 -4.48 -13.67 -16.00
C ARG A 118 -5.21 -14.15 -14.74
N THR A 119 -4.75 -13.76 -13.55
CA THR A 119 -5.44 -14.10 -12.30
C THR A 119 -6.65 -13.20 -12.06
N ASP A 120 -6.56 -11.92 -12.39
CA ASP A 120 -7.67 -10.96 -12.31
C ASP A 120 -8.83 -11.39 -13.21
N ASP A 121 -8.54 -11.85 -14.42
CA ASP A 121 -9.54 -12.39 -15.35
C ASP A 121 -10.29 -13.59 -14.76
N LEU A 122 -9.57 -14.54 -14.13
CA LEU A 122 -10.17 -15.68 -13.44
C LEU A 122 -11.04 -15.25 -12.26
N ILE A 123 -10.61 -14.23 -11.52
CA ILE A 123 -11.38 -13.67 -10.40
C ILE A 123 -12.68 -13.07 -10.92
N LEU A 124 -12.61 -12.24 -11.97
CA LEU A 124 -13.77 -11.58 -12.56
C LEU A 124 -14.77 -12.61 -13.11
N GLU A 125 -14.29 -13.63 -13.84
CA GLU A 125 -15.13 -14.74 -14.31
C GLU A 125 -15.83 -15.45 -13.15
N SER A 126 -15.09 -15.78 -12.08
CA SER A 126 -15.67 -16.44 -10.90
C SER A 126 -16.70 -15.59 -10.16
N ALA A 127 -16.59 -14.26 -10.25
CA ALA A 127 -17.51 -13.31 -9.65
C ALA A 127 -18.70 -12.97 -10.58
N GLY A 128 -18.74 -13.51 -11.80
CA GLY A 128 -19.74 -13.14 -12.81
C GLY A 128 -19.64 -11.68 -13.26
N ALA A 129 -18.45 -11.08 -13.12
CA ALA A 129 -18.17 -9.71 -13.51
C ALA A 129 -17.42 -9.67 -14.85
N THR A 130 -17.71 -8.68 -15.67
CA THR A 130 -16.86 -8.32 -16.81
C THR A 130 -15.90 -7.21 -16.39
N ALA A 131 -14.69 -7.25 -16.97
CA ALA A 131 -13.72 -6.16 -16.91
C ALA A 131 -14.32 -4.83 -17.40
#